data_AF-E3RTR8-F1
#
_entry.id   AF-E3RTR8-F1
#
_cell.length_a   1.000
_cell.length_b   1.000
_cell.length_c   1.000
_cell.angle_alpha   90.00
_cell.angle_beta   90.00
_cell.angle_gamma   90.00
#
_symmetry.space_group_name_H-M   'P 1'
#
loop_
_entity.id
_entity.type
_entity.pdbx_description
1 polymer ?
#
loop_
_entity_poly.entity_id
_entity_poly.type
_entity_poly.pdbx_seq_one_letter_code
_entity_poly.pdbx_strand_id
1 'polypeptide(L)'
;MEKHKVPVEEISLDMIGDVVDFSGPRRLTYGILKSLKGQLNREIGEKEIRKLYQPKPLGNVLIMPGYSFATTQNSYQPGDELKTLPKLVQHHYAGTWKNKNSGETVPQATV
;
A
#
# COMPACT_ATOMS: atom_id res chain seq x y z
N MET A 1 -14.12 -14.12 1.82
CA MET A 1 -15.43 -14.68 1.40
C MET A 1 -15.33 -16.19 1.29
N GLU A 2 -14.49 -16.76 0.40
CA GLU A 2 -14.28 -18.23 0.32
C GLU A 2 -13.76 -18.89 1.60
N LYS A 3 -12.95 -18.18 2.41
CA LYS A 3 -12.37 -18.73 3.66
C LYS A 3 -13.43 -19.10 4.72
N HIS A 4 -14.56 -18.41 4.73
CA HIS A 4 -15.64 -18.60 5.71
C HIS A 4 -16.97 -19.04 5.10
N LYS A 5 -17.09 -19.05 3.76
CA LYS A 5 -18.28 -19.49 3.00
C LYS A 5 -19.61 -18.82 3.42
N VAL A 6 -19.56 -17.59 3.91
CA VAL A 6 -20.74 -16.78 4.24
C VAL A 6 -20.96 -15.67 3.21
N PRO A 7 -22.22 -15.28 2.93
CA PRO A 7 -22.53 -14.12 2.10
C PRO A 7 -22.02 -12.83 2.75
N VAL A 8 -21.86 -11.77 1.94
CA VAL A 8 -21.24 -10.51 2.39
C VAL A 8 -22.04 -9.85 3.52
N GLU A 9 -23.36 -9.99 3.48
CA GLU A 9 -24.26 -9.45 4.51
C GLU A 9 -24.06 -10.10 5.89
N GLU A 10 -23.54 -11.33 5.93
CA GLU A 10 -23.34 -12.12 7.15
C GLU A 10 -21.89 -12.11 7.64
N ILE A 11 -21.02 -11.30 7.04
CA ILE A 11 -19.64 -11.15 7.49
C ILE A 11 -19.60 -10.28 8.76
N SER A 12 -19.18 -10.86 9.88
CA SER A 12 -18.91 -10.14 11.12
C SER A 12 -17.43 -9.75 11.27
N LEU A 13 -17.14 -8.67 12.00
CA LEU A 13 -15.79 -8.08 12.18
C LEU A 13 -14.70 -9.07 12.62
N ASP A 14 -15.06 -10.05 13.44
CA ASP A 14 -14.19 -11.13 13.91
C ASP A 14 -13.78 -12.12 12.81
N MET A 15 -14.61 -12.28 11.77
CA MET A 15 -14.31 -13.15 10.61
C MET A 15 -13.38 -12.48 9.60
N ILE A 16 -13.24 -11.15 9.66
CA ILE A 16 -12.59 -10.34 8.63
C ILE A 16 -11.09 -10.19 8.89
N GLY A 17 -10.66 -10.32 10.15
CA GLY A 17 -9.28 -10.02 10.56
C GLY A 17 -8.97 -8.53 10.45
N ASP A 18 -7.80 -8.18 9.94
CA ASP A 18 -7.42 -6.77 9.77
C ASP A 18 -8.24 -6.11 8.64
N VAL A 19 -8.98 -5.05 8.97
CA VAL A 19 -9.76 -4.27 7.99
C VAL A 19 -8.88 -3.79 6.83
N VAL A 20 -7.59 -3.54 7.07
CA VAL A 20 -6.62 -3.16 6.02
C VAL A 20 -6.51 -4.20 4.91
N ASP A 21 -6.58 -5.47 5.28
CA ASP A 21 -6.44 -6.60 4.36
C ASP A 21 -7.77 -6.91 3.65
N PHE A 22 -8.89 -6.49 4.24
CA PHE A 22 -10.22 -6.76 3.72
C PHE A 22 -10.81 -5.65 2.86
N SER A 23 -10.73 -4.40 3.30
CA SER A 23 -11.27 -3.23 2.58
C SER A 23 -10.27 -2.09 2.46
N GLY A 24 -9.12 -2.19 3.12
CA GLY A 24 -8.11 -1.14 3.08
C GLY A 24 -7.16 -1.20 1.87
N PRO A 25 -6.09 -0.37 1.90
CA PRO A 25 -5.18 -0.21 0.78
C PRO A 25 -4.55 -1.52 0.28
N ARG A 26 -4.28 -2.48 1.19
CA ARG A 26 -3.73 -3.78 0.78
C ARG A 26 -4.71 -4.59 -0.05
N ARG A 27 -6.01 -4.57 0.29
CA ARG A 27 -7.04 -5.25 -0.52
C ARG A 27 -7.05 -4.73 -1.95
N LEU A 28 -7.01 -3.40 -2.12
CA LEU A 28 -6.97 -2.78 -3.44
C LEU A 28 -5.75 -3.26 -4.23
N THR A 29 -4.56 -3.22 -3.63
CA THR A 29 -3.33 -3.73 -4.25
C THR A 29 -3.47 -5.19 -4.68
N TYR A 30 -3.98 -6.07 -3.80
CA TYR A 30 -4.19 -7.48 -4.15
C TYR A 30 -5.19 -7.67 -5.29
N GLY A 31 -6.28 -6.89 -5.32
CA GLY A 31 -7.27 -6.94 -6.40
C GLY A 31 -6.66 -6.57 -7.75
N ILE A 32 -5.88 -5.48 -7.80
CA ILE A 32 -5.18 -5.03 -9.01
C ILE A 32 -4.20 -6.09 -9.48
N LEU A 33 -3.34 -6.61 -8.60
CA LEU A 33 -2.35 -7.63 -8.96
C LEU A 33 -3.01 -8.94 -9.42
N LYS A 34 -4.12 -9.36 -8.80
CA LYS A 34 -4.90 -10.52 -9.23
C LYS A 34 -5.47 -10.33 -10.64
N SER A 35 -6.02 -9.14 -10.93
CA SER A 35 -6.53 -8.81 -12.26
C SER A 35 -5.42 -8.82 -13.31
N LEU A 36 -4.29 -8.18 -13.02
CA LEU A 36 -3.13 -8.12 -13.93
C LEU A 36 -2.54 -9.51 -14.19
N LYS A 37 -2.47 -10.37 -13.17
CA LYS A 37 -2.05 -11.78 -13.34
C LYS A 37 -2.92 -12.51 -14.36
N GLY A 38 -4.23 -12.34 -14.28
CA GLY A 38 -5.17 -12.93 -15.25
C GLY A 38 -4.98 -12.36 -16.66
N GLN A 39 -4.82 -11.04 -16.78
CA GLN A 39 -4.65 -10.37 -18.08
C GLN A 39 -3.32 -10.70 -18.76
N LEU A 40 -2.22 -10.80 -18.00
CA LEU A 40 -0.88 -11.06 -18.52
C LEU A 40 -0.55 -12.56 -18.59
N ASN A 41 -1.43 -13.42 -18.09
CA ASN A 41 -1.26 -14.87 -17.97
C ASN A 41 0.11 -15.27 -17.34
N ARG A 42 0.56 -14.51 -16.34
CA ARG A 42 1.83 -14.76 -15.63
C ARG A 42 1.78 -14.24 -14.20
N GLU A 43 2.62 -14.82 -13.34
CA GLU A 43 2.85 -14.26 -12.00
C GLU A 43 3.58 -12.91 -12.10
N ILE A 44 3.23 -12.00 -11.19
CA ILE A 44 3.90 -10.71 -11.02
C ILE A 44 4.78 -10.84 -9.78
N GLY A 45 6.09 -10.79 -10.00
CA GLY A 45 7.06 -10.92 -8.91
C GLY A 45 7.07 -9.68 -8.02
N GLU A 46 7.35 -9.88 -6.74
CA GLU A 46 7.46 -8.79 -5.77
C GLU A 46 8.50 -7.72 -6.18
N LYS A 47 9.63 -8.16 -6.74
CA LYS A 47 10.70 -7.28 -7.25
C LYS A 47 10.23 -6.41 -8.42
N GLU A 48 9.14 -6.77 -9.08
CA GLU A 48 8.61 -6.00 -10.20
C GLU A 48 7.85 -4.76 -9.77
N ILE A 49 7.41 -4.71 -8.51
CA ILE A 49 6.51 -3.68 -7.98
C ILE A 49 7.09 -2.97 -6.73
N ARG A 50 8.07 -3.58 -6.05
CA ARG A 50 8.75 -2.99 -4.88
C ARG A 50 10.06 -2.30 -5.28
N LYS A 51 10.45 -1.29 -4.51
CA LYS A 51 11.73 -0.54 -4.67
C LYS A 51 11.93 -0.01 -6.09
N LEU A 52 10.87 0.54 -6.69
CA LEU A 52 10.97 1.21 -7.97
C LEU A 52 11.66 2.56 -7.79
N TYR A 53 12.60 2.85 -8.69
CA TYR A 53 13.31 4.13 -8.79
C TYR A 53 12.69 5.05 -9.87
N GLN A 54 11.99 4.45 -10.83
CA GLN A 54 11.31 5.11 -11.94
C GLN A 54 9.91 4.52 -12.12
N PRO A 55 8.96 5.27 -12.71
CA PRO A 55 7.65 4.74 -13.07
C PRO A 55 7.77 3.49 -13.94
N LYS A 56 7.00 2.45 -13.64
CA LYS A 56 7.04 1.20 -14.37
C LYS A 56 5.64 0.84 -14.91
N PRO A 57 5.45 0.79 -16.23
CA PRO A 57 4.21 0.28 -16.80
C PRO A 57 4.12 -1.25 -16.61
N LEU A 58 2.94 -1.72 -16.24
CA LEU A 58 2.62 -3.13 -16.09
C LEU A 58 1.21 -3.40 -16.62
N GLY A 59 1.12 -3.90 -17.85
CA GLY A 59 -0.15 -3.98 -18.56
C GLY A 59 -0.77 -2.60 -18.69
N ASN A 60 -1.99 -2.44 -18.17
CA ASN A 60 -2.75 -1.18 -18.21
C ASN A 60 -2.56 -0.29 -16.96
N VAL A 61 -1.61 -0.62 -16.08
CA VAL A 61 -1.37 0.12 -14.84
C VAL A 61 0.04 0.71 -14.86
N LEU A 62 0.16 1.96 -14.43
CA LEU A 62 1.46 2.60 -14.17
C LEU A 62 1.75 2.54 -12.67
N ILE A 63 2.83 1.86 -12.30
CA ILE A 63 3.28 1.78 -10.90
C ILE A 63 4.29 2.89 -10.66
N MET A 64 3.98 3.75 -9.70
CA MET A 64 4.81 4.91 -9.36
C MET A 64 5.85 4.55 -8.27
N PRO A 65 7.04 5.19 -8.28
CA PRO A 65 8.08 4.93 -7.30
C PRO A 65 7.66 5.39 -5.90
N GLY A 66 7.79 4.48 -4.93
CA GLY A 66 7.43 4.74 -3.53
C GLY A 66 8.22 5.89 -2.91
N TYR A 67 9.47 6.11 -3.30
CA TYR A 67 10.26 7.23 -2.81
C TYR A 67 9.60 8.59 -3.10
N SER A 68 9.11 8.78 -4.32
CA SER A 68 8.52 10.07 -4.74
C SER A 68 7.14 10.33 -4.15
N PHE A 69 6.35 9.29 -3.89
CA PHE A 69 4.93 9.43 -3.53
C PHE A 69 4.55 8.89 -2.15
N ALA A 70 5.41 8.10 -1.50
CA ALA A 70 5.12 7.39 -0.25
C ALA A 70 6.41 7.04 0.50
N THR A 71 7.31 8.03 0.65
CA THR A 71 8.68 7.83 1.15
C THR A 71 8.71 7.26 2.56
N THR A 72 7.76 7.67 3.42
CA THR A 72 7.64 7.20 4.81
C THR A 72 7.14 5.75 4.91
N GLN A 73 6.53 5.21 3.85
CA GLN A 73 5.97 3.86 3.83
C GLN A 73 6.89 2.85 3.14
N ASN A 74 8.05 3.28 2.62
CA ASN A 74 8.98 2.44 1.88
C ASN A 74 10.39 2.54 2.45
N SER A 75 11.13 1.44 2.43
CA SER A 75 12.52 1.40 2.86
C SER A 75 13.45 1.29 1.65
N TYR A 76 14.29 2.30 1.48
CA TYR A 76 15.36 2.36 0.48
C TYR A 76 16.73 2.27 1.18
N GLN A 77 17.76 1.82 0.48
CA GLN A 77 19.09 1.71 1.08
C GLN A 77 19.79 3.08 1.08
N PRO A 78 20.70 3.35 2.04
CA PRO A 78 21.56 4.52 1.97
C PRO A 78 22.30 4.58 0.62
N GLY A 79 22.27 5.74 -0.04
CA GLY A 79 22.84 5.92 -1.38
C GLY A 79 21.89 5.68 -2.55
N ASP A 80 20.68 5.15 -2.30
CA ASP A 80 19.64 5.07 -3.33
C ASP A 80 19.06 6.43 -3.72
N GLU A 81 19.27 7.46 -2.90
CA GLU A 81 18.76 8.83 -3.11
C GLU A 81 19.18 9.42 -4.47
N LEU A 82 20.38 9.07 -4.94
CA LEU A 82 20.92 9.51 -6.23
C LEU A 82 20.22 8.82 -7.43
N LYS A 83 19.57 7.68 -7.20
CA LYS A 83 18.82 6.93 -8.22
C LYS A 83 17.33 7.30 -8.21
N THR A 84 16.86 7.90 -7.12
CA THR A 84 15.44 8.21 -6.94
C THR A 84 15.09 9.57 -7.51
N LEU A 85 13.92 9.64 -8.14
CA LEU A 85 13.27 10.89 -8.51
C LEU A 85 13.01 11.76 -7.26
N PRO A 86 12.85 13.09 -7.42
CA PRO A 86 12.52 13.98 -6.30
C PRO A 86 11.28 13.50 -5.54
N LYS A 87 11.19 13.88 -4.27
CA LYS A 87 9.96 13.73 -3.49
C LYS A 87 8.93 14.69 -4.08
N LEU A 88 7.83 14.13 -4.57
CA LEU A 88 6.76 14.90 -5.21
C LEU A 88 5.58 15.13 -4.26
N VAL A 89 5.50 14.36 -3.17
CA VAL A 89 4.43 14.44 -2.19
C VAL A 89 5.02 14.46 -0.79
N GLN A 90 4.45 15.30 0.08
CA GLN A 90 4.67 15.28 1.51
C GLN A 90 3.45 14.65 2.19
N HIS A 91 3.67 13.57 2.94
CA HIS A 91 2.62 12.98 3.77
C HIS A 91 2.52 13.81 5.06
N HIS A 92 1.36 14.39 5.30
CA HIS A 92 1.03 15.10 6.56
C HIS A 92 0.56 14.15 7.68
N TYR A 93 0.72 12.85 7.46
CA TYR A 93 0.32 11.78 8.37
C TYR A 93 1.33 11.70 9.53
N ALA A 94 0.88 11.99 10.75
CA ALA A 94 1.63 12.19 11.99
C ALA A 94 1.87 10.95 12.88
N GLY A 95 1.70 9.72 12.40
CA GLY A 95 1.60 8.50 13.21
C GLY A 95 0.83 7.32 12.58
N THR A 96 -0.01 6.66 13.36
CA THR A 96 -0.80 5.48 12.93
C THR A 96 -2.24 5.65 13.40
N TRP A 97 -3.19 5.26 12.54
CA TRP A 97 -4.61 5.25 12.85
C TRP A 97 -4.96 4.14 13.85
N LYS A 98 -4.08 3.14 13.97
CA LYS A 98 -4.14 2.10 15.00
C LYS A 98 -3.40 2.58 16.24
N ASN A 99 -4.03 3.42 17.04
CA ASN A 99 -3.55 3.72 18.38
C ASN A 99 -4.70 3.63 19.39
N LYS A 100 -4.37 3.78 20.68
CA LYS A 100 -5.36 3.71 21.78
C LYS A 100 -6.44 4.81 21.70
N ASN A 101 -6.24 5.82 20.85
CA ASN A 101 -7.11 6.98 20.68
C ASN A 101 -7.92 6.91 19.37
N SER A 102 -7.97 5.75 18.71
CA SER A 102 -8.71 5.53 17.46
C SER A 102 -8.24 6.41 16.28
N GLY A 103 -6.98 6.85 16.22
CA GLY A 103 -6.51 7.74 15.13
C GLY A 103 -5.27 8.54 15.50
N GLU A 104 -4.55 9.10 14.51
CA GLU A 104 -3.38 9.95 14.79
C GLU A 104 -3.69 11.17 15.69
N THR A 105 -2.77 11.48 16.59
CA THR A 105 -2.73 12.73 17.36
C THR A 105 -1.32 13.33 17.30
N VAL A 106 -1.23 14.60 16.94
CA VAL A 106 0.01 15.38 16.89
C VAL A 106 0.34 15.90 18.31
N PRO A 107 1.58 15.79 18.81
CA PRO A 107 2.01 16.61 19.94
C PRO A 107 2.03 18.09 19.50
N GLN A 108 1.46 18.98 20.31
CA GLN A 108 1.52 20.43 20.08
C GLN A 108 3.00 20.85 20.09
N ALA A 109 3.53 21.32 18.96
CA ALA A 109 4.87 21.86 18.91
C ALA A 109 4.94 23.06 19.87
N THR A 110 5.73 22.92 20.94
CA THR A 110 6.12 24.05 21.78
C THR A 110 7.16 24.85 21.00
N VAL A 111 6.94 26.17 20.97
CA VAL A 111 7.66 27.20 20.21
C VAL A 111 9.17 27.09 20.28
#